data_AF-A0A945IAP4-F1
#
_entry.id   AF-A0A945IAP4-F1
#
_cell.length_a   1.000
_cell.length_b   1.000
_cell.length_c   1.000
_cell.angle_alpha   90.00
_cell.angle_beta   90.00
_cell.angle_gamma   90.00
#
_symmetry.space_group_name_H-M   'P 1'
#
loop_
_entity.id
_entity.type
_entity.pdbx_description
1 polymer ?
#
loop_
_entity_poly.entity_id
_entity_poly.type
_entity_poly.pdbx_seq_one_letter_code
_entity_poly.pdbx_strand_id
1 'polypeptide(L)'
;MKKISLLCCIALAFIGAYYLINKTRTPDNIVYNMHEHIQSKKQLPKFLEAMDNMDIGKTVLVGSPKETIYGGTGFTKYKRNNDVVLEIAKTYPDRFIFFPTVGIEENAIDIVKEYIKKGGKE
;
A
#
# COMPACT_ATOMS: atom_id res chain seq x y z
N MET A 1 42.34 24.66 -11.19
CA MET A 1 41.26 24.48 -10.21
C MET A 1 39.93 24.39 -10.95
N LYS A 2 39.21 23.27 -10.87
CA LYS A 2 37.92 23.10 -11.56
C LYS A 2 36.85 23.89 -10.79
N LYS A 3 36.28 24.93 -11.42
CA LYS A 3 35.12 25.65 -10.87
C LYS A 3 33.91 24.72 -10.91
N ILE A 4 33.51 24.19 -9.76
CA ILE A 4 32.23 23.50 -9.61
C ILE A 4 31.15 24.58 -9.78
N SER A 5 30.23 24.39 -10.73
CA SER A 5 29.18 25.36 -10.98
C SER A 5 28.20 25.39 -9.81
N LEU A 6 27.63 26.57 -9.51
CA LEU A 6 26.62 26.75 -8.47
C LEU A 6 25.43 25.79 -8.64
N LEU A 7 25.08 25.47 -9.90
CA LEU A 7 24.06 24.50 -10.26
C LEU A 7 24.37 23.09 -9.73
N CYS A 8 25.65 22.70 -9.76
CA CYS A 8 26.11 21.39 -9.29
C CYS A 8 26.03 21.29 -7.75
N CYS A 9 26.35 22.37 -7.04
CA CYS A 9 26.19 22.44 -5.58
C CYS A 9 24.71 22.36 -5.15
N ILE A 10 23.82 23.01 -5.89
CA ILE A 10 22.37 22.97 -5.61
C ILE A 10 21.81 21.56 -5.85
N ALA A 11 22.17 20.92 -6.97
CA ALA A 11 21.73 19.56 -7.25
C ALA A 11 22.21 18.56 -6.18
N LEU A 12 23.47 18.68 -5.74
CA LEU A 12 24.02 17.85 -4.67
C LEU A 12 23.34 18.09 -3.31
N ALA A 13 22.91 19.33 -3.01
CA ALA A 13 22.16 19.63 -1.79
C ALA A 13 20.77 18.99 -1.79
N PHE A 14 20.06 19.02 -2.92
CA PHE A 14 18.76 18.35 -3.05
C PHE A 14 18.88 16.82 -2.99
N ILE A 15 19.90 16.25 -3.63
CA ILE A 15 20.18 14.81 -3.54
C ILE A 15 20.56 14.44 -2.10
N GLY A 16 21.37 15.25 -1.43
CA GLY A 16 21.76 15.03 -0.03
C GLY A 16 20.57 15.11 0.93
N ALA A 17 19.69 16.09 0.78
CA ALA A 17 18.46 16.20 1.58
C ALA A 17 17.49 15.05 1.30
N TYR A 18 17.29 14.70 0.03
CA TYR A 18 16.47 13.55 -0.36
C TYR A 18 17.05 12.23 0.20
N TYR A 19 18.37 12.06 0.16
CA TYR A 19 19.04 10.90 0.72
C TYR A 19 18.92 10.85 2.24
N LEU A 20 19.06 11.98 2.95
CA LEU A 20 18.90 12.05 4.40
C LEU A 20 17.47 11.77 4.86
N ILE A 21 16.47 12.32 4.16
CA ILE A 21 15.04 12.07 4.43
C ILE A 21 14.69 10.59 4.21
N ASN A 22 15.27 9.95 3.18
CA ASN A 22 15.00 8.53 2.92
C ASN A 22 15.84 7.58 3.78
N LYS A 23 17.05 7.99 4.21
CA LYS A 23 17.96 7.19 5.06
C LYS A 23 17.43 7.02 6.47
N THR A 24 16.52 7.88 6.93
CA THR A 24 15.87 7.68 8.22
C THR A 24 14.86 6.54 8.20
N ARG A 25 14.36 6.04 7.06
CA ARG A 25 13.49 4.85 7.02
C ARG A 25 14.33 3.57 6.98
N THR A 26 14.67 3.08 8.16
CA THR A 26 15.27 1.75 8.39
C THR A 26 14.17 0.73 8.68
N PRO A 27 14.40 -0.58 8.47
CA PRO A 27 13.47 -1.61 8.92
C PRO A 27 13.01 -1.44 10.37
N ASP A 28 13.90 -0.90 11.22
CA ASP A 28 13.68 -0.71 12.66
C ASP A 28 12.76 0.48 13.02
N ASN A 29 12.40 1.33 12.05
CA ASN A 29 11.51 2.47 12.29
C ASN A 29 10.49 2.72 11.15
N ILE A 30 10.23 1.70 10.32
CA ILE A 30 9.11 1.74 9.39
C ILE A 30 7.80 1.55 10.16
N VAL A 31 6.87 2.49 10.01
CA VAL A 31 5.51 2.35 10.50
C VAL A 31 4.70 1.50 9.52
N TYR A 32 4.02 0.50 10.07
CA TYR A 32 3.06 -0.35 9.36
C TYR A 32 1.65 0.08 9.72
N ASN A 33 0.88 0.55 8.74
CA ASN A 33 -0.56 0.68 8.90
C ASN A 33 -1.19 -0.70 8.64
N MET A 34 -1.78 -1.29 9.68
CA MET A 34 -2.25 -2.68 9.64
C MET A 34 -3.61 -2.89 8.99
N HIS A 35 -4.34 -1.83 8.64
CA HIS A 35 -5.66 -1.97 8.04
C HIS A 35 -6.12 -0.70 7.35
N GLU A 36 -6.27 -0.75 6.02
CA GLU A 36 -6.87 0.34 5.24
C GLU A 36 -7.73 -0.15 4.07
N HIS A 37 -8.54 0.77 3.57
CA HIS A 37 -9.42 0.55 2.42
C HIS A 37 -9.01 1.42 1.23
N ILE A 38 -8.77 0.77 0.09
CA ILE A 38 -8.68 1.43 -1.22
C ILE A 38 -9.64 0.76 -2.20
N GLN A 39 -10.53 1.54 -2.81
CA GLN A 39 -11.62 1.00 -3.64
C GLN A 39 -11.28 1.03 -5.13
N SER A 40 -10.27 1.81 -5.51
CA SER A 40 -9.78 1.84 -6.90
C SER A 40 -8.37 2.41 -7.01
N LYS A 41 -7.68 2.06 -8.10
CA LYS A 41 -6.40 2.66 -8.48
C LYS A 41 -6.43 4.18 -8.63
N LYS A 42 -7.61 4.79 -8.86
CA LYS A 42 -7.74 6.26 -8.96
C LYS A 42 -7.41 6.98 -7.65
N GLN A 43 -7.55 6.31 -6.51
CA GLN A 43 -7.22 6.86 -5.19
C GLN A 43 -5.73 6.75 -4.86
N LEU A 44 -5.00 5.91 -5.60
CA LEU A 44 -3.64 5.52 -5.24
C LEU A 44 -2.64 6.69 -5.17
N PRO A 45 -2.66 7.70 -6.07
CA PRO A 45 -1.75 8.84 -5.95
C PRO A 45 -1.90 9.59 -4.62
N LYS A 46 -3.15 9.88 -4.22
CA LYS A 46 -3.44 10.56 -2.95
C LYS A 46 -3.13 9.68 -1.74
N PHE A 47 -3.34 8.37 -1.87
CA PHE A 47 -3.06 7.43 -0.80
C PHE A 47 -1.55 7.34 -0.52
N LEU A 48 -0.73 7.24 -1.57
CA LEU A 48 0.73 7.26 -1.45
C LEU A 48 1.24 8.58 -0.87
N GLU A 49 0.69 9.71 -1.33
CA GLU A 49 1.00 11.03 -0.77
C GLU A 49 0.68 11.10 0.74
N ALA A 50 -0.48 10.60 1.16
CA ALA A 50 -0.85 10.54 2.57
C ALA A 50 0.10 9.65 3.38
N MET A 51 0.46 8.47 2.85
CA MET A 51 1.44 7.59 3.48
C MET A 51 2.80 8.29 3.64
N ASP A 52 3.25 8.99 2.61
CA ASP A 52 4.54 9.70 2.64
C ASP A 52 4.53 10.85 3.65
N ASN A 53 3.44 11.62 3.73
CA ASN A 53 3.27 12.72 4.69
C ASN A 53 3.17 12.25 6.15
N MET A 54 2.74 11.00 6.38
CA MET A 54 2.59 10.41 7.71
C MET A 54 3.73 9.47 8.09
N ASP A 55 4.78 9.37 7.26
CA ASP A 55 5.88 8.42 7.43
C ASP A 55 5.46 6.95 7.54
N ILE A 56 4.37 6.58 6.84
CA ILE A 56 3.91 5.20 6.72
C ILE A 56 4.67 4.52 5.58
N GLY A 57 5.52 3.55 5.93
CA GLY A 57 6.28 2.79 4.96
C GLY A 57 5.43 1.75 4.24
N LYS A 58 4.70 0.92 5.00
CA LYS A 58 3.81 -0.11 4.45
C LYS A 58 2.40 -0.03 5.01
N THR A 59 1.44 -0.37 4.17
CA THR A 59 0.03 -0.48 4.55
C THR A 59 -0.53 -1.84 4.14
N VAL A 60 -1.22 -2.49 5.07
CA VAL A 60 -2.06 -3.66 4.79
C VAL A 60 -3.38 -3.17 4.22
N LEU A 61 -3.70 -3.66 3.04
CA LEU A 61 -4.96 -3.40 2.36
C LEU A 61 -5.81 -4.67 2.37
N VAL A 62 -7.10 -4.45 2.59
CA VAL A 62 -8.12 -5.51 2.59
C VAL A 62 -9.21 -5.19 1.59
N GLY A 63 -9.67 -6.21 0.86
CA GLY A 63 -10.76 -6.12 -0.10
C GLY A 63 -12.14 -6.06 0.57
N SER A 64 -12.31 -5.17 1.54
CA SER A 64 -13.47 -5.19 2.43
C SER A 64 -14.80 -5.00 1.72
N PRO A 65 -15.91 -5.51 2.28
CA PRO A 65 -17.23 -5.35 1.69
C PRO A 65 -17.63 -3.88 1.53
N LYS A 66 -18.56 -3.61 0.61
CA LYS A 66 -19.12 -2.27 0.44
C LYS A 66 -19.68 -1.73 1.76
N GLU A 67 -20.29 -2.59 2.55
CA GLU A 67 -21.01 -2.26 3.77
C GLU A 67 -20.09 -1.77 4.89
N THR A 68 -18.86 -2.29 4.99
CA THR A 68 -17.89 -1.80 5.99
C THR A 68 -17.28 -0.46 5.59
N ILE A 69 -17.33 -0.10 4.31
CA ILE A 69 -16.75 1.13 3.76
C ILE A 69 -17.77 2.26 3.78
N TYR A 70 -19.01 1.99 3.37
CA TYR A 70 -20.06 3.00 3.17
C TYR A 70 -21.22 2.88 4.16
N GLY A 71 -21.18 1.93 5.09
CA GLY A 71 -22.30 1.57 5.95
C GLY A 71 -23.35 0.70 5.24
N GLY A 72 -24.25 0.12 6.03
CA GLY A 72 -25.34 -0.73 5.58
C GLY A 72 -25.27 -2.16 6.13
N THR A 73 -26.16 -3.02 5.65
CA THR A 73 -26.24 -4.43 6.02
C THR A 73 -25.86 -5.33 4.84
N GLY A 74 -25.13 -6.41 5.12
CA GLY A 74 -24.68 -7.38 4.11
C GLY A 74 -23.16 -7.53 4.04
N PHE A 75 -22.70 -8.30 3.06
CA PHE A 75 -21.29 -8.61 2.83
C PHE A 75 -21.03 -8.74 1.33
N THR A 76 -21.10 -7.63 0.60
CA THR A 76 -21.10 -7.62 -0.87
C THR A 76 -19.85 -6.96 -1.46
N LYS A 77 -19.55 -7.29 -2.71
CA LYS A 77 -18.45 -6.73 -3.52
C LYS A 77 -17.02 -7.02 -3.03
N TYR A 78 -16.85 -7.71 -1.91
CA TYR A 78 -15.54 -8.03 -1.36
C TYR A 78 -14.63 -8.77 -2.36
N LYS A 79 -15.17 -9.67 -3.19
CA LYS A 79 -14.39 -10.37 -4.26
C LYS A 79 -13.76 -9.40 -5.26
N ARG A 80 -14.58 -8.47 -5.79
CA ARG A 80 -14.10 -7.41 -6.68
C ARG A 80 -13.06 -6.52 -5.99
N ASN A 81 -13.28 -6.22 -4.71
CA ASN A 81 -12.37 -5.37 -3.95
C ASN A 81 -11.04 -6.10 -3.66
N ASN A 82 -11.06 -7.40 -3.37
CA ASN A 82 -9.86 -8.23 -3.29
C ASN A 82 -9.04 -8.15 -4.57
N ASP A 83 -9.67 -8.28 -5.74
CA ASP A 83 -8.97 -8.25 -7.03
C ASP A 83 -8.28 -6.90 -7.25
N VAL A 84 -8.96 -5.79 -6.94
CA VAL A 84 -8.39 -4.44 -7.04
C VAL A 84 -7.20 -4.27 -6.10
N VAL A 85 -7.35 -4.69 -4.84
CA VAL A 85 -6.30 -4.54 -3.83
C VAL A 85 -5.10 -5.44 -4.15
N LEU A 86 -5.34 -6.68 -4.58
CA LEU A 86 -4.29 -7.59 -5.04
C LEU A 86 -3.49 -6.97 -6.18
N GLU A 87 -4.16 -6.37 -7.16
CA GLU A 87 -3.50 -5.71 -8.29
C GLU A 87 -2.63 -4.52 -7.84
N ILE A 88 -3.12 -3.73 -6.88
CA ILE A 88 -2.37 -2.62 -6.28
C ILE A 88 -1.14 -3.15 -5.54
N ALA A 89 -1.30 -4.17 -4.68
CA ALA A 89 -0.21 -4.76 -3.92
C ALA A 89 0.86 -5.39 -4.83
N LYS A 90 0.46 -5.98 -5.96
CA LYS A 90 1.40 -6.44 -6.98
C LYS A 90 2.16 -5.32 -7.67
N THR A 91 1.50 -4.19 -7.91
CA THR A 91 2.11 -3.05 -8.61
C THR A 91 3.05 -2.28 -7.67
N TYR A 92 2.77 -2.28 -6.36
CA TYR A 92 3.52 -1.52 -5.34
C TYR A 92 3.85 -2.40 -4.10
N PRO A 93 4.62 -3.50 -4.26
CA PRO A 93 4.85 -4.49 -3.20
C PRO A 93 5.67 -3.94 -2.01
N ASP A 94 6.42 -2.87 -2.24
CA ASP A 94 7.20 -2.20 -1.20
C ASP A 94 6.34 -1.27 -0.34
N ARG A 95 5.11 -0.94 -0.78
CA ARG A 95 4.19 -0.04 -0.07
C ARG A 95 2.96 -0.75 0.46
N PHE A 96 2.51 -1.83 -0.18
CA PHE A 96 1.28 -2.49 0.22
C PHE A 96 1.42 -4.00 0.42
N ILE A 97 0.63 -4.48 1.38
CA ILE A 97 0.46 -5.89 1.68
C ILE A 97 -1.02 -6.21 1.50
N PHE A 98 -1.37 -7.26 0.77
CA PHE A 98 -2.77 -7.65 0.58
C PHE A 98 -3.12 -8.85 1.46
N PHE A 99 -4.20 -8.69 2.24
CA PHE A 99 -4.87 -9.78 2.96
C PHE A 99 -6.24 -10.09 2.34
N PRO A 100 -6.50 -11.35 1.92
CA PRO A 100 -7.77 -11.71 1.29
C PRO A 100 -8.94 -11.56 2.27
N THR A 101 -9.97 -10.83 1.86
CA THR A 101 -11.26 -10.82 2.55
C THR A 101 -12.12 -11.97 2.06
N VAL A 102 -12.71 -12.76 2.95
CA VAL A 102 -13.65 -13.83 2.61
C VAL A 102 -14.92 -13.72 3.44
N GLY A 103 -16.04 -14.20 2.88
CA GLY A 103 -17.31 -14.27 3.58
C GLY A 103 -17.48 -15.60 4.32
N ILE A 104 -18.73 -15.96 4.57
CA ILE A 104 -19.12 -17.20 5.27
C ILE A 104 -19.40 -18.37 4.30
N GLU A 105 -18.84 -18.31 3.08
CA GLU A 105 -19.03 -19.39 2.10
C GLU A 105 -18.39 -20.71 2.56
N GLU A 106 -18.99 -21.84 2.21
CA GLU A 106 -18.46 -23.18 2.54
C GLU A 106 -17.03 -23.38 2.01
N ASN A 107 -16.70 -22.75 0.88
CA ASN A 107 -15.38 -22.82 0.26
C ASN A 107 -14.45 -21.64 0.62
N ALA A 108 -14.70 -20.92 1.72
CA ALA A 108 -13.91 -19.75 2.12
C ALA A 108 -12.40 -20.05 2.20
N ILE A 109 -12.01 -21.21 2.73
CA ILE A 109 -10.60 -21.62 2.83
C ILE A 109 -9.97 -21.75 1.44
N ASP A 110 -10.70 -22.28 0.45
CA ASP A 110 -10.17 -22.43 -0.91
C ASP A 110 -10.01 -21.08 -1.60
N ILE A 111 -10.93 -20.14 -1.34
CA ILE A 111 -10.82 -18.75 -1.81
C ILE A 111 -9.58 -18.08 -1.23
N VAL A 112 -9.33 -18.22 0.08
CA VAL A 112 -8.11 -17.69 0.72
C VAL A 112 -6.86 -18.28 0.06
N LYS A 113 -6.80 -19.61 -0.11
CA LYS A 113 -5.68 -20.30 -0.75
C LYS A 113 -5.45 -19.81 -2.18
N GLU A 114 -6.51 -19.56 -2.94
CA GLU A 114 -6.40 -19.03 -4.30
C GLU A 114 -5.76 -17.63 -4.31
N TYR A 115 -6.17 -16.74 -3.41
CA TYR A 115 -5.59 -15.41 -3.32
C TYR A 115 -4.15 -15.41 -2.78
N ILE A 116 -3.82 -16.30 -1.84
CA ILE A 116 -2.42 -16.49 -1.37
C ILE A 116 -1.53 -16.91 -2.54
N LYS A 117 -1.95 -17.91 -3.34
CA LYS A 117 -1.21 -18.32 -4.55
C LYS A 117 -1.01 -17.18 -5.54
N LYS A 118 -1.95 -16.22 -5.57
CA LYS A 118 -1.85 -15.04 -6.42
C LYS A 118 -0.97 -13.93 -5.82
N GLY A 119 -0.49 -14.03 -4.59
CA GLY A 119 0.37 -13.02 -3.94
C GLY A 119 -0.23 -12.33 -2.72
N GLY A 120 -1.40 -12.77 -2.25
CA GLY A 120 -1.92 -12.42 -0.93
C GLY A 120 -1.06 -13.03 0.19
N LYS A 121 -1.18 -12.47 1.39
CA LYS A 121 -0.54 -13.00 2.60
C LYS A 121 -1.48 -13.89 3.40
N GLU A 122 -0.86 -14.81 4.14
CA GLU A 122 -1.48 -15.70 5.13
C GLU A 122 -1.53 -15.05 6.52
#